data_AF-X0ZTA6-F1
#
_entry.id   AF-X0ZTA6-F1
#
_cell.length_a   1.000
_cell.length_b   1.000
_cell.length_c   1.000
_cell.angle_alpha   90.00
_cell.angle_beta   90.00
_cell.angle_gamma   90.00
#
_symmetry.space_group_name_H-M   'P 1'
#
loop_
_entity.id
_entity.type
_entity.pdbx_description
1 polymer ?
#
loop_
_entity_poly.entity_id
_entity_poly.type
_entity_poly.pdbx_seq_one_letter_code
_entity_poly.pdbx_strand_id
1 'polypeptide(L)'
;MPLEKLLQERGIEIYKIIVFGSYARGKGGKESDLDIIVVSENFEGKDIFERVKLVSGIHREHVEKAAMPVDIMYYSLIEWEKGGSLIINVAREEGEVVYGGMFF
;
A
#
# COMPACT_ATOMS: atom_id res chain seq x y z
N MET A 1 7.42 -4.00 13.99
CA MET A 1 5.95 -3.82 14.00
C MET A 1 5.49 -3.85 12.55
N PRO A 2 4.47 -4.64 12.21
CA PRO A 2 3.92 -4.70 10.85
C PRO A 2 3.32 -3.37 10.38
N LEU A 3 3.21 -3.18 9.06
CA LEU A 3 2.73 -1.93 8.44
C LEU A 3 1.28 -1.62 8.82
N GLU A 4 0.42 -2.64 8.88
CA GLU A 4 -0.99 -2.52 9.23
C GLU A 4 -1.19 -1.92 10.63
N LYS A 5 -0.34 -2.31 11.59
CA LYS A 5 -0.42 -1.77 12.96
C LYS A 5 -0.04 -0.29 13.00
N LEU A 6 1.02 0.10 12.28
CA LEU A 6 1.46 1.50 12.20
C LEU A 6 0.36 2.40 11.60
N LEU A 7 -0.32 1.91 10.56
CA LEU A 7 -1.44 2.61 9.93
C LEU A 7 -2.64 2.72 10.89
N GLN A 8 -3.02 1.62 11.56
CA GLN A 8 -4.13 1.60 12.53
C GLN A 8 -3.90 2.52 13.73
N GLU A 9 -2.69 2.57 14.29
CA GLU A 9 -2.34 3.47 15.40
C GLU A 9 -2.50 4.96 15.03
N ARG A 10 -2.52 5.27 13.73
CA ARG A 10 -2.76 6.62 13.19
C ARG A 10 -4.21 6.86 12.80
N GLY A 11 -5.10 5.94 13.14
CA GLY A 11 -6.54 6.03 12.83
C GLY A 11 -6.87 5.78 11.37
N ILE A 12 -5.99 5.08 10.62
CA ILE A 12 -6.26 4.70 9.24
C ILE A 12 -7.00 3.36 9.24
N GLU A 13 -8.21 3.37 8.69
CA GLU A 13 -9.01 2.18 8.47
C GLU A 13 -8.59 1.52 7.16
N ILE A 14 -7.85 0.42 7.29
CA ILE A 14 -7.25 -0.27 6.14
C ILE A 14 -8.26 -1.26 5.58
N TYR A 15 -8.62 -1.07 4.31
CA TYR A 15 -9.42 -2.02 3.56
C TYR A 15 -8.57 -3.18 3.04
N LYS A 16 -7.45 -2.86 2.37
CA LYS A 16 -6.50 -3.86 1.86
C LYS A 16 -5.06 -3.35 1.87
N ILE A 17 -4.12 -4.26 2.08
CA ILE A 17 -2.71 -4.05 1.75
C ILE A 17 -2.32 -5.11 0.71
N ILE A 18 -1.73 -4.65 -0.38
CA ILE A 18 -1.31 -5.50 -1.49
C ILE A 18 0.19 -5.29 -1.71
N VAL A 19 0.95 -6.38 -1.75
CA VAL A 19 2.34 -6.37 -2.22
C VAL A 19 2.32 -6.76 -3.68
N PHE A 20 2.99 -6.01 -4.55
CA PHE A 20 3.01 -6.30 -5.98
C PHE A 20 4.40 -6.03 -6.57
N GLY A 21 4.51 -6.01 -7.90
CA GLY A 21 5.76 -5.69 -8.58
C GLY A 21 6.76 -6.85 -8.58
N SER A 22 8.06 -6.53 -8.59
CA SER A 22 9.11 -7.52 -8.81
C SER A 22 9.17 -8.61 -7.71
N TYR A 23 8.88 -8.23 -6.47
CA TYR A 23 8.79 -9.16 -5.34
C TYR A 23 7.65 -10.16 -5.48
N ALA A 24 6.43 -9.70 -5.79
CA ALA A 24 5.28 -10.58 -5.96
C ALA A 24 5.47 -11.59 -7.11
N ARG A 25 6.25 -11.23 -8.15
CA ARG A 25 6.57 -12.13 -9.27
C ARG A 25 7.72 -13.11 -8.99
N GLY A 26 8.29 -13.13 -7.78
CA GLY A 26 9.46 -13.96 -7.43
C GLY A 26 10.74 -13.59 -8.19
N LYS A 27 10.77 -12.39 -8.81
CA LYS A 27 11.90 -11.86 -9.59
C LYS A 27 12.66 -10.75 -8.84
N GLY A 28 12.29 -10.46 -7.60
CA GLY A 28 12.94 -9.47 -6.74
C GLY A 28 14.38 -9.90 -6.41
N GLY A 29 15.33 -9.00 -6.66
CA GLY A 29 16.73 -9.16 -6.27
C GLY A 29 17.01 -8.55 -4.89
N LYS A 30 18.28 -8.47 -4.49
CA LYS A 30 18.66 -7.79 -3.23
C LYS A 30 18.48 -6.26 -3.25
N GLU A 31 18.29 -5.69 -4.42
CA GLU A 31 18.16 -4.23 -4.64
C GLU A 31 16.76 -3.83 -5.09
N SER A 32 15.79 -4.76 -5.17
CA SER A 32 14.43 -4.38 -5.54
C SER A 32 13.74 -3.64 -4.39
N ASP A 33 12.96 -2.63 -4.75
CA ASP A 33 12.04 -1.97 -3.83
C ASP A 33 10.84 -2.89 -3.57
N LEU A 34 10.31 -2.87 -2.34
CA LEU A 34 9.05 -3.53 -2.00
C LEU A 34 7.89 -2.61 -2.34
N ASP A 35 7.18 -2.90 -3.44
CA ASP A 35 6.01 -2.14 -3.87
C ASP A 35 4.76 -2.53 -3.10
N ILE A 36 4.18 -1.57 -2.37
CA ILE A 36 3.00 -1.78 -1.53
C ILE A 36 1.88 -0.82 -1.95
N ILE A 37 0.66 -1.34 -2.06
CA ILE A 37 -0.56 -0.55 -2.11
C ILE A 37 -1.30 -0.68 -0.79
N VAL A 38 -1.73 0.45 -0.24
CA VAL A 38 -2.69 0.54 0.87
C VAL A 38 -3.98 1.15 0.34
N VAL A 39 -5.09 0.43 0.53
CA VAL A 39 -6.44 0.86 0.17
C VAL A 39 -7.19 1.25 1.43
N SER A 40 -7.75 2.46 1.49
CA SER A 40 -8.49 2.97 2.66
C SER A 40 -9.47 4.08 2.26
N GLU A 41 -10.65 4.11 2.88
CA GLU A 41 -11.62 5.22 2.72
C GLU A 41 -11.03 6.55 3.20
N ASN A 42 -10.07 6.53 4.14
CA ASN A 42 -9.42 7.74 4.63
C ASN A 42 -8.66 8.53 3.54
N PHE A 43 -8.41 7.95 2.37
CA PHE A 43 -7.78 8.63 1.23
C PHE A 43 -8.77 9.24 0.24
N GLU A 44 -10.07 9.02 0.42
CA GLU A 44 -11.10 9.55 -0.48
C GLU A 44 -11.13 11.08 -0.46
N GLY A 45 -11.23 11.68 -1.66
CA GLY A 45 -11.26 13.13 -1.83
C GLY A 45 -9.95 13.85 -1.48
N LYS A 46 -8.89 13.13 -1.11
CA LYS A 46 -7.60 13.72 -0.72
C LYS A 46 -6.63 13.82 -1.87
N ASP A 47 -5.98 14.96 -1.98
CA ASP A 47 -4.84 15.11 -2.87
C ASP A 47 -3.57 14.45 -2.30
N ILE A 48 -2.48 14.49 -3.08
CA ILE A 48 -1.22 13.85 -2.69
C ILE A 48 -0.62 14.44 -1.41
N PHE A 49 -0.75 15.75 -1.19
CA PHE A 49 -0.18 16.41 -0.01
C PHE A 49 -0.96 16.06 1.25
N GLU A 50 -2.28 15.99 1.15
CA GLU A 50 -3.15 15.56 2.25
C GLU A 50 -2.89 14.11 2.64
N ARG A 51 -2.70 13.22 1.65
CA ARG A 51 -2.33 11.81 1.90
C ARG A 51 -0.98 11.72 2.59
N VAL A 52 0.04 12.43 2.09
CA VAL A 52 1.38 12.46 2.70
C VAL A 52 1.34 12.97 4.14
N LYS A 53 0.54 14.01 4.42
CA LYS A 53 0.37 14.53 5.78
C LYS A 53 -0.25 13.48 6.71
N LEU A 54 -1.25 12.75 6.21
CA LEU A 54 -1.98 11.72 6.96
C LEU A 54 -1.09 10.52 7.32
N VAL A 55 -0.17 10.14 6.43
CA VAL A 55 0.75 9.01 6.60
C VAL A 55 2.17 9.45 7.03
N SER A 56 2.34 10.72 7.41
CA SER A 56 3.65 11.34 7.64
C SER A 56 4.44 10.65 8.76
N GLY A 57 5.57 10.05 8.44
CA GLY A 57 6.40 9.29 9.40
C GLY A 57 6.18 7.78 9.37
N ILE A 58 5.09 7.27 8.77
CA ILE A 58 4.90 5.82 8.56
C ILE A 58 6.03 5.29 7.69
N HIS A 59 6.30 5.99 6.58
CA HIS A 59 7.33 5.57 5.63
C HIS A 59 8.71 5.48 6.30
N ARG A 60 9.09 6.48 7.09
CA ARG A 60 10.35 6.47 7.86
C ARG A 60 10.40 5.31 8.86
N GLU A 61 9.37 5.17 9.70
CA GLU A 61 9.33 4.12 10.72
C GLU A 61 9.28 2.70 10.13
N HIS A 62 8.73 2.56 8.93
CA HIS A 62 8.62 1.29 8.22
C HIS A 62 9.93 0.95 7.48
N VAL A 63 10.49 1.89 6.72
CA VAL A 63 11.77 1.70 6.01
C VAL A 63 12.93 1.44 6.99
N GLU A 64 12.98 2.13 8.13
CA GLU A 64 13.98 1.86 9.18
C GLU A 64 13.93 0.41 9.69
N LYS A 65 12.77 -0.27 9.58
CA LYS A 65 12.57 -1.64 10.07
C LYS A 65 12.59 -2.70 8.98
N ALA A 66 12.20 -2.36 7.75
CA ALA A 66 12.12 -3.30 6.64
C ALA A 66 13.50 -3.72 6.12
N ALA A 67 14.56 -2.95 6.39
CA ALA A 67 15.93 -3.18 5.91
C ALA A 67 16.06 -3.32 4.38
N MET A 68 15.04 -2.86 3.65
CA MET A 68 14.98 -2.74 2.20
C MET A 68 14.18 -1.49 1.85
N PRO A 69 14.39 -0.90 0.67
CA PRO A 69 13.56 0.19 0.20
C PRO A 69 12.10 -0.27 0.07
N VAL A 70 11.16 0.62 0.39
CA VAL A 70 9.72 0.36 0.29
C VAL A 70 9.07 1.55 -0.39
N ASP A 71 8.28 1.27 -1.42
CA ASP A 71 7.43 2.26 -2.08
C ASP A 71 5.98 1.99 -1.74
N ILE A 72 5.36 2.93 -1.03
CA ILE A 72 3.97 2.81 -0.56
C ILE A 72 3.09 3.76 -1.34
N MET A 73 2.09 3.22 -2.02
CA MET A 73 1.05 3.96 -2.71
C MET A 73 -0.27 3.85 -1.97
N TYR A 74 -0.98 4.98 -1.89
CA TYR A 74 -2.21 5.12 -1.14
C TYR A 74 -3.37 5.40 -2.09
N TYR A 75 -4.39 4.53 -2.07
CA TYR A 75 -5.57 4.65 -2.92
C TYR A 75 -6.85 4.61 -2.10
N SER A 76 -7.85 5.39 -2.50
CA SER A 76 -9.20 5.22 -1.96
C SER A 76 -9.85 3.94 -2.50
N LEU A 77 -10.94 3.49 -1.85
CA LEU A 77 -11.72 2.36 -2.39
C LEU A 77 -12.27 2.69 -3.78
N ILE A 78 -12.72 3.93 -4.01
CA ILE A 78 -13.24 4.36 -5.31
C ILE A 78 -12.14 4.30 -6.39
N GLU A 79 -10.93 4.77 -6.09
CA GLU A 79 -9.81 4.71 -7.03
C GLU A 79 -9.41 3.27 -7.33
N TRP A 80 -9.36 2.43 -6.29
CA TRP A 80 -9.10 1.01 -6.44
C TRP A 80 -10.17 0.35 -7.33
N GLU A 81 -11.46 0.55 -7.02
CA GLU A 81 -12.57 -0.11 -7.71
C GLU A 81 -12.76 0.35 -9.15
N LYS A 82 -12.72 1.66 -9.40
CA LYS A 82 -12.93 2.26 -10.73
C LYS A 82 -11.97 1.69 -11.79
N GLY A 83 -10.76 1.30 -11.37
CA GLY A 83 -9.72 0.84 -12.28
C GLY A 83 -9.25 1.93 -13.25
N GLY A 84 -8.28 1.58 -14.10
CA GLY A 84 -7.72 2.50 -15.11
C GLY A 84 -6.37 3.13 -14.75
N SER A 85 -5.88 2.92 -13.51
CA SER A 85 -4.45 3.08 -13.20
C SER A 85 -3.70 1.83 -13.62
N LEU A 86 -2.63 1.97 -14.41
CA LEU A 86 -1.75 0.85 -14.78
C LEU A 86 -1.24 0.11 -13.54
N ILE A 87 -0.92 0.85 -12.48
CA ILE A 87 -0.42 0.29 -11.22
C ILE A 87 -1.49 -0.56 -10.54
N ILE A 88 -2.73 -0.04 -10.44
CA ILE A 88 -3.86 -0.79 -9.85
C ILE A 88 -4.13 -2.05 -10.66
N ASN A 89 -4.11 -1.96 -11.99
CA ASN A 89 -4.35 -3.13 -12.85
C ASN A 89 -3.28 -4.21 -12.65
N VAL A 90 -2.00 -3.83 -12.63
CA VAL A 90 -0.89 -4.76 -12.35
C VAL A 90 -1.03 -5.39 -10.96
N ALA A 91 -1.31 -4.58 -9.93
CA ALA A 91 -1.47 -5.09 -8.57
C ALA A 91 -2.69 -6.02 -8.41
N ARG A 92 -3.75 -5.83 -9.20
CA ARG A 92 -4.91 -6.72 -9.23
C ARG A 92 -4.62 -8.06 -9.91
N GLU A 93 -3.81 -8.04 -10.96
CA GLU A 93 -3.47 -9.23 -11.74
C GLU A 93 -2.40 -10.09 -11.07
N GLU A 94 -1.39 -9.45 -10.49
CA GLU A 94 -0.16 -10.12 -10.05
C GLU A 94 0.19 -9.86 -8.57
N GLY A 95 -0.55 -8.99 -7.89
CA GLY A 95 -0.30 -8.66 -6.49
C GLY A 95 -0.85 -9.70 -5.52
N GLU A 96 -0.18 -9.81 -4.38
CA GLU A 96 -0.59 -10.64 -3.25
C GLU A 96 -1.23 -9.75 -2.17
N VAL A 97 -2.47 -10.07 -1.79
CA VAL A 97 -3.14 -9.38 -0.69
C VAL A 97 -2.62 -9.95 0.63
N VAL A 98 -1.89 -9.11 1.38
CA VAL A 98 -1.24 -9.51 2.64
C VAL A 98 -2.03 -9.05 3.88
N TYR A 99 -3.01 -8.16 3.69
CA TYR A 99 -3.95 -7.73 4.72
C TYR A 99 -5.29 -7.36 4.08
N GLY A 100 -6.39 -7.78 4.71
CA GLY A 100 -7.74 -7.54 4.20
C GLY A 100 -8.21 -8.55 3.14
N GLY A 101 -9.53 -8.60 2.90
CA GLY A 101 -10.22 -9.66 2.14
C GLY A 101 -10.94 -10.63 3.09
N MET A 102 -12.22 -10.97 2.95
CA MET A 102 -13.12 -11.06 1.78
C MET A 102 -14.54 -10.63 2.20
N PHE A 103 -15.30 -9.96 1.32
CA PHE A 103 -16.77 -9.95 1.39
C PHE A 103 -17.29 -10.53 0.08
N PHE A 104 -18.12 -11.57 0.20
CA PHE A 104 -19.12 -11.93 -0.80
C PHE A 104 -20.36 -11.09 -0.55
#